data_AF-A0AAN8PLU3-F1
#
_entry.id   AF-A0AAN8PLU3-F1
#
_cell.length_a   1.000
_cell.length_b   1.000
_cell.length_c   1.000
_cell.angle_alpha   90.00
_cell.angle_beta   90.00
_cell.angle_gamma   90.00
#
_symmetry.space_group_name_H-M   'P 1'
#
loop_
_entity.id
_entity.type
_entity.pdbx_description
1 polymer ?
#
loop_
_entity_poly.entity_id
_entity_poly.type
_entity_poly.pdbx_seq_one_letter_code
_entity_poly.pdbx_strand_id
1 'polypeptide(L)'
;MAALGRQKSNILDKGLGKGKPEVNIATYALLFSEIVQYCQNRVQTVPELQNRLSEMGQHVGSHLLDVLLLREKGYKRELKLLNMLLFIKSNLWKTLFGREADKLELANDDERTYYLIEKEPIVNKFISIPKDKGSLNCAAFTAGILESVLNGANFPAKVTVHWHKGTTFMIKFDESVIARDKLVEGR
;
A
#
# COMPACT_ATOMS: atom_id res chain seq x y z
N MET A 1 25.11 50.73 -1.06
CA MET A 1 24.74 49.41 -0.48
C MET A 1 24.25 48.53 -1.62
N ALA A 2 25.08 47.57 -2.07
CA ALA A 2 24.72 46.68 -3.16
C ALA A 2 23.74 45.61 -2.66
N ALA A 3 22.60 45.46 -3.35
CA ALA A 3 21.62 44.42 -3.06
C ALA A 3 22.23 43.05 -3.39
N LEU A 4 22.38 42.21 -2.37
CA LEU A 4 22.73 40.80 -2.52
C LEU A 4 21.64 40.12 -3.35
N GLY A 5 21.97 39.78 -4.60
CA GLY A 5 21.11 39.02 -5.49
C GLY A 5 20.71 37.71 -4.83
N ARG A 6 19.41 37.46 -4.75
CA ARG A 6 18.84 36.22 -4.19
C ARG A 6 19.32 35.04 -5.03
N GLN A 7 20.34 34.32 -4.56
CA GLN A 7 20.81 33.08 -5.18
C GLN A 7 19.62 32.12 -5.32
N LYS A 8 19.37 31.64 -6.54
CA LYS A 8 18.37 30.59 -6.77
C LYS A 8 18.86 29.34 -6.02
N SER A 9 18.10 28.90 -5.02
CA SER A 9 18.42 27.67 -4.28
C SER A 9 18.55 26.49 -5.25
N ASN A 10 19.59 25.68 -5.05
CA ASN A 10 19.82 24.47 -5.85
C ASN A 10 18.58 23.58 -5.71
N ILE A 11 18.23 22.83 -6.76
CA ILE A 11 17.11 21.89 -6.69
C ILE A 11 17.30 20.84 -5.59
N LEU A 12 18.56 20.55 -5.24
CA LEU A 12 18.93 19.67 -4.13
C LEU A 12 18.70 20.32 -2.75
N ASP A 13 18.72 21.65 -2.66
CA ASP A 13 18.44 22.41 -1.44
C ASP A 13 16.93 22.61 -1.22
N LYS A 14 16.12 22.33 -2.25
CA LYS A 14 14.67 22.35 -2.15
C LYS A 14 14.23 21.02 -1.56
N GLY A 15 13.76 21.06 -0.31
CA GLY A 15 13.06 19.93 0.28
C GLY A 15 11.96 19.43 -0.66
N LEU A 16 11.76 18.12 -0.72
CA LEU A 16 10.72 17.51 -1.55
C LEU A 16 9.39 18.19 -1.21
N GLY A 17 8.79 18.85 -2.20
CA GLY A 17 7.54 19.56 -2.00
C GLY A 17 6.45 18.61 -1.48
N LYS A 18 5.40 19.17 -0.88
CA LYS A 18 4.24 18.40 -0.38
C LYS A 18 3.54 17.56 -1.46
N GLY A 19 3.94 17.69 -2.72
CA GLY A 19 3.71 16.71 -3.76
C GLY A 19 2.24 16.44 -3.99
N LYS A 20 1.53 17.44 -4.55
CA LYS A 20 0.15 17.23 -5.02
C LYS A 20 -0.05 17.85 -6.41
N PRO A 21 0.70 17.43 -7.45
CA PRO A 21 0.17 17.60 -8.80
C PRO A 21 -1.09 16.74 -8.89
N GLU A 22 -2.23 17.37 -9.11
CA GLU A 22 -3.50 16.67 -9.31
C GLU A 22 -3.50 16.05 -10.70
N VAL A 23 -3.63 14.73 -10.77
CA VAL A 23 -3.80 13.98 -12.02
C VAL A 23 -5.25 13.53 -12.09
N ASN A 24 -5.85 13.61 -13.27
CA ASN A 24 -7.20 13.09 -13.47
C ASN A 24 -7.24 11.59 -13.14
N ILE A 25 -8.17 11.18 -12.28
CA ILE A 25 -8.34 9.78 -11.86
C ILE A 25 -8.57 8.83 -13.05
N ALA A 26 -9.17 9.32 -14.14
CA ALA A 26 -9.36 8.55 -15.36
C ALA A 26 -8.03 8.10 -15.99
N THR A 27 -6.96 8.90 -15.86
CA THR A 27 -5.62 8.54 -16.36
C THR A 27 -5.08 7.31 -15.63
N TYR A 28 -5.24 7.26 -14.31
CA TYR A 28 -4.88 6.08 -13.51
C TYR A 28 -5.75 4.87 -13.91
N ALA A 29 -7.05 5.05 -14.07
CA ALA A 29 -7.97 3.98 -14.45
C ALA A 29 -7.60 3.33 -15.78
N LEU A 30 -7.34 4.14 -16.82
CA LEU A 30 -6.94 3.66 -18.14
C LEU A 30 -5.60 2.91 -18.10
N LEU A 31 -4.59 3.49 -17.43
CA LEU A 31 -3.29 2.85 -17.29
C LEU A 31 -3.39 1.52 -16.54
N PHE A 32 -4.12 1.49 -15.43
CA PHE A 32 -4.26 0.30 -14.61
C PHE A 32 -5.05 -0.79 -15.34
N SER A 33 -6.08 -0.43 -16.11
CA SER A 33 -6.82 -1.36 -16.97
C SER A 33 -5.89 -2.04 -17.99
N GLU A 34 -5.01 -1.29 -18.64
CA GLU A 34 -4.03 -1.85 -19.59
C GLU A 34 -2.97 -2.70 -18.90
N ILE A 35 -2.54 -2.35 -17.69
CA ILE A 35 -1.65 -3.21 -16.88
C ILE A 35 -2.30 -4.57 -16.61
N VAL A 36 -3.58 -4.56 -16.19
CA VAL A 36 -4.31 -5.81 -15.91
C VAL A 36 -4.46 -6.65 -17.18
N GLN A 37 -4.82 -6.05 -18.31
CA GLN A 37 -4.92 -6.74 -19.60
C GLN A 37 -3.56 -7.30 -20.06
N TYR A 38 -2.50 -6.52 -19.94
CA TYR A 38 -1.14 -6.93 -20.27
C TYR A 38 -0.69 -8.15 -19.45
N CYS A 39 -0.93 -8.15 -18.15
CA CYS A 39 -0.64 -9.30 -17.29
C CYS A 39 -1.51 -10.49 -17.64
N GLN A 40 -2.81 -10.28 -17.87
CA GLN A 40 -3.78 -11.32 -18.20
C GLN A 40 -3.40 -12.08 -19.48
N ASN A 41 -2.89 -11.38 -20.51
CA ASN A 41 -2.49 -11.99 -21.77
C ASN A 41 -1.21 -12.86 -21.67
N ARG A 42 -0.58 -12.91 -20.48
CA ARG A 42 0.71 -13.57 -20.25
C ARG A 42 0.67 -14.61 -19.14
N VAL A 43 -0.51 -14.92 -18.63
CA VAL A 43 -0.74 -15.87 -17.53
C VAL A 43 -1.92 -16.77 -17.87
N GLN A 44 -1.94 -17.97 -17.31
CA GLN A 44 -2.98 -18.96 -17.59
C GLN A 44 -4.03 -19.03 -16.50
N THR A 45 -3.68 -18.65 -15.27
CA THR A 45 -4.54 -18.79 -14.10
C THR A 45 -4.77 -17.45 -13.38
N VAL A 46 -5.90 -17.34 -12.67
CA VAL A 46 -6.22 -16.16 -11.83
C VAL A 46 -5.17 -15.94 -10.73
N PRO A 47 -4.68 -16.98 -10.02
CA PRO A 47 -3.60 -16.80 -9.04
C PRO A 47 -2.31 -16.26 -9.65
N GLU A 48 -1.90 -16.72 -10.83
CA GLU A 48 -0.73 -16.16 -11.54
C GLU A 48 -0.92 -14.67 -11.88
N LEU A 49 -2.12 -14.30 -12.33
CA LEU A 49 -2.45 -12.90 -12.59
C LEU A 49 -2.35 -12.06 -11.32
N GLN A 50 -2.90 -12.54 -10.20
CA GLN A 50 -2.80 -11.85 -8.92
C GLN A 50 -1.36 -11.73 -8.43
N ASN A 51 -0.54 -12.77 -8.61
CA ASN A 51 0.88 -12.73 -8.26
C ASN A 51 1.63 -11.69 -9.09
N ARG A 52 1.45 -11.67 -10.43
CA ARG A 52 2.01 -10.65 -11.32
C ARG A 52 1.61 -9.23 -10.93
N LEU A 53 0.33 -9.01 -10.61
CA LEU A 53 -0.15 -7.71 -10.15
C LEU A 53 0.48 -7.33 -8.80
N SER A 54 0.60 -8.28 -7.88
CA SER A 54 1.25 -8.07 -6.58
C SER A 54 2.72 -7.70 -6.74
N GLU A 55 3.48 -8.38 -7.60
CA GLU A 55 4.88 -8.04 -7.91
C GLU A 55 5.03 -6.60 -8.40
N MET A 56 4.16 -6.17 -9.34
CA MET A 56 4.14 -4.79 -9.81
C MET A 56 3.79 -3.80 -8.68
N GLY A 57 2.86 -4.18 -7.80
CA GLY A 57 2.51 -3.41 -6.61
C GLY A 57 3.68 -3.27 -5.63
N GLN A 58 4.46 -4.33 -5.43
CA GLN A 58 5.63 -4.29 -4.55
C GLN A 58 6.66 -3.27 -5.03
N HIS A 59 6.92 -3.19 -6.34
CA HIS A 59 7.80 -2.16 -6.90
C HIS A 59 7.32 -0.74 -6.54
N VAL A 60 6.01 -0.47 -6.65
CA VAL A 60 5.43 0.83 -6.25
C VAL A 60 5.57 1.05 -4.73
N GLY A 61 5.28 0.04 -3.92
CA GLY A 61 5.38 0.12 -2.46
C GLY A 61 6.79 0.41 -1.96
N SER A 62 7.81 -0.16 -2.60
CA SER A 62 9.21 0.03 -2.22
C SER A 62 9.64 1.50 -2.29
N HIS A 63 9.18 2.24 -3.29
CA HIS A 63 9.45 3.68 -3.43
C HIS A 63 8.52 4.55 -2.58
N LEU A 64 7.32 4.07 -2.27
CA LEU A 64 6.32 4.85 -1.54
C LEU A 64 6.67 5.01 -0.06
N LEU A 65 7.30 4.00 0.56
CA LEU A 65 7.68 4.02 1.98
C LEU A 65 8.55 5.24 2.32
N ASP A 66 9.64 5.45 1.60
CA ASP A 66 10.58 6.54 1.89
C ASP A 66 9.94 7.92 1.73
N VAL A 67 9.12 8.07 0.69
CA VAL A 67 8.40 9.31 0.40
C VAL A 67 7.40 9.63 1.52
N LEU A 68 6.67 8.63 2.02
CA LEU A 68 5.70 8.82 3.10
C LEU A 68 6.37 9.14 4.44
N LEU A 69 7.45 8.42 4.80
CA LEU A 69 8.20 8.67 6.03
C LEU A 69 8.79 10.08 6.06
N LEU A 70 9.29 10.55 4.92
CA LEU A 70 9.78 11.91 4.76
C LEU A 70 8.67 12.95 4.93
N ARG A 71 7.57 12.82 4.18
CA ARG A 71 6.54 13.87 4.08
C ARG A 71 5.66 13.97 5.31
N GLU A 72 5.34 12.84 5.95
CA GLU A 72 4.27 12.78 6.94
C GLU A 72 4.77 12.54 8.37
N LYS A 73 5.97 11.97 8.53
CA LYS A 73 6.50 11.55 9.85
C LYS A 73 7.81 12.21 10.23
N GLY A 74 8.33 13.14 9.42
CA GLY A 74 9.62 13.79 9.70
C GLY A 74 10.74 12.78 9.91
N TYR A 75 10.78 11.72 9.09
CA TYR A 75 11.71 10.59 9.17
C TYR A 75 11.55 9.66 10.39
N LYS A 76 10.49 9.81 11.20
CA LYS A 76 10.21 8.89 12.31
C LYS A 76 9.69 7.55 11.78
N ARG A 77 10.44 6.47 12.04
CA ARG A 77 10.01 5.09 11.73
C ARG A 77 9.13 4.53 12.86
N GLU A 78 8.12 3.77 12.49
CA GLU A 78 7.29 3.06 13.47
C GLU A 78 8.01 1.82 13.98
N LEU A 79 7.99 1.62 15.29
CA LEU A 79 8.66 0.49 15.94
C LEU A 79 7.65 -0.54 16.47
N LYS A 80 6.46 -0.08 16.89
CA LYS A 80 5.36 -0.89 17.40
C LYS A 80 4.44 -1.32 16.26
N LEU A 81 3.99 -2.58 16.28
CA LEU A 81 3.14 -3.16 15.24
C LEU A 81 1.83 -2.40 15.10
N LEU A 82 1.16 -2.10 16.20
CA LEU A 82 -0.11 -1.36 16.18
C LEU A 82 0.03 0.00 15.48
N ASN A 83 1.10 0.75 15.76
CA ASN A 83 1.32 2.04 15.13
C ASN A 83 1.57 1.91 13.62
N MET A 84 2.29 0.86 13.20
CA MET A 84 2.53 0.57 11.79
C MET A 84 1.23 0.23 11.06
N LEU A 85 0.35 -0.56 11.68
CA LEU A 85 -0.96 -0.88 11.14
C LEU A 85 -1.89 0.34 11.06
N LEU A 86 -1.86 1.22 12.06
CA LEU A 86 -2.60 2.49 12.04
C LEU A 86 -2.08 3.45 10.97
N PHE A 87 -0.76 3.50 10.77
CA PHE A 87 -0.16 4.25 9.66
C PHE A 87 -0.65 3.71 8.30
N ILE A 88 -0.73 2.38 8.13
CA ILE A 88 -1.26 1.79 6.90
C ILE A 88 -2.72 2.15 6.69
N LYS A 89 -3.56 1.99 7.72
CA LYS A 89 -5.00 2.31 7.66
C LYS A 89 -5.26 3.77 7.32
N SER A 90 -4.41 4.70 7.77
CA SER A 90 -4.62 6.14 7.63
C SER A 90 -3.73 6.76 6.56
N ASN A 91 -2.44 6.95 6.84
CA ASN A 91 -1.47 7.65 6.01
C ASN A 91 -1.29 7.04 4.61
N LEU A 92 -0.99 5.73 4.57
CA LEU A 92 -0.81 5.02 3.29
C LEU A 92 -2.11 5.02 2.49
N TRP A 93 -3.23 4.71 3.14
CA TRP A 93 -4.54 4.65 2.48
C TRP A 93 -4.98 6.01 1.94
N LYS A 94 -4.83 7.10 2.71
CA LYS A 94 -5.11 8.46 2.25
C LYS A 94 -4.24 8.85 1.06
N THR A 95 -2.99 8.41 1.03
CA THR A 95 -2.09 8.68 -0.09
C THR A 95 -2.50 7.95 -1.36
N LEU A 96 -2.92 6.68 -1.24
CA LEU A 96 -3.34 5.87 -2.38
C LEU A 96 -4.75 6.21 -2.87
N PHE A 97 -5.65 6.54 -1.95
CA PHE A 97 -7.10 6.50 -2.18
C PHE A 97 -7.86 7.74 -1.70
N GLY A 98 -7.19 8.70 -1.08
CA GLY A 98 -7.82 9.93 -0.57
C GLY A 98 -8.69 9.75 0.68
N ARG A 99 -8.78 8.54 1.23
CA ARG A 99 -9.54 8.21 2.44
C ARG A 99 -8.83 7.15 3.28
N GLU A 100 -9.23 7.02 4.55
CA GLU A 100 -8.77 5.91 5.39
C GLU A 100 -9.43 4.59 4.99
N ALA A 101 -8.80 3.47 5.32
CA ALA A 101 -9.43 2.17 5.13
C ALA A 101 -10.65 2.04 6.04
N ASP A 102 -11.67 1.26 5.68
CA ASP A 102 -12.89 1.16 6.49
C ASP A 102 -12.62 0.52 7.86
N LYS A 103 -11.92 -0.64 7.87
CA LYS A 103 -11.66 -1.38 9.12
C LYS A 103 -10.26 -1.99 9.17
N LEU A 104 -9.78 -2.14 10.40
CA LEU A 104 -8.60 -2.92 10.76
C LEU A 104 -9.03 -3.86 11.90
N GLU A 105 -9.01 -5.17 11.67
CA GLU A 105 -9.42 -6.21 12.62
C GLU A 105 -8.23 -7.16 12.87
N LEU A 106 -8.07 -7.67 14.09
CA LEU A 106 -7.16 -8.79 14.40
C LEU A 106 -7.94 -10.10 14.24
N ALA A 107 -7.29 -11.16 13.75
CA ALA A 107 -7.90 -12.48 13.70
C ALA A 107 -8.14 -13.03 15.12
N ASN A 108 -9.27 -13.68 15.33
CA ASN A 108 -9.65 -14.18 16.65
C ASN A 108 -8.77 -15.36 17.13
N ASP A 109 -8.20 -16.09 16.18
CA ASP A 109 -7.50 -17.36 16.37
C ASP A 109 -6.01 -17.30 16.03
N ASP A 110 -5.51 -16.18 15.51
CA ASP A 110 -4.10 -16.01 15.15
C ASP A 110 -3.63 -14.56 15.40
N GLU A 111 -2.82 -14.37 16.45
CA GLU A 111 -2.24 -13.06 16.81
C GLU A 111 -1.30 -12.49 15.72
N ARG A 112 -0.88 -13.30 14.74
CA ARG A 112 -0.07 -12.87 13.60
C ARG A 112 -0.89 -12.36 12.43
N THR A 113 -2.20 -12.56 12.44
CA THR A 113 -3.06 -12.28 11.29
C THR A 113 -3.95 -11.08 11.55
N TYR A 114 -3.84 -10.07 10.69
CA TYR A 114 -4.67 -8.87 10.70
C TYR A 114 -5.42 -8.73 9.38
N TYR A 115 -6.61 -8.14 9.43
CA TYR A 115 -7.46 -7.88 8.30
C TYR A 115 -7.65 -6.38 8.11
N LEU A 116 -7.30 -5.87 6.93
CA LEU A 116 -7.67 -4.53 6.51
C LEU A 116 -8.81 -4.66 5.50
N ILE A 117 -9.97 -4.05 5.78
CA ILE A 117 -11.21 -4.31 5.05
C ILE A 117 -11.68 -3.04 4.36
N GLU A 118 -12.02 -3.17 3.09
CA GLU A 118 -12.66 -2.16 2.26
C GLU A 118 -14.04 -2.67 1.79
N LYS A 119 -15.12 -2.03 2.23
CA LYS A 119 -16.47 -2.37 1.78
C LYS A 119 -16.66 -2.09 0.29
N GLU A 120 -16.10 -0.97 -0.18
CA GLU A 120 -16.14 -0.56 -1.58
C GLU A 120 -14.73 -0.51 -2.19
N PRO A 121 -14.30 -1.53 -2.94
CA PRO A 121 -12.96 -1.58 -3.50
C PRO A 121 -12.74 -0.52 -4.57
N ILE A 122 -11.83 0.42 -4.31
CA ILE A 122 -11.55 1.57 -5.19
C ILE A 122 -10.88 1.11 -6.50
N VAL A 123 -9.92 0.19 -6.43
CA VAL A 123 -9.26 -0.36 -7.62
C VAL A 123 -10.21 -1.14 -8.54
N ASN A 124 -11.22 -1.79 -7.98
CA ASN A 124 -12.22 -2.52 -8.77
C ASN A 124 -13.27 -1.58 -9.39
N LYS A 125 -13.37 -0.31 -8.98
CA LYS A 125 -14.23 0.69 -9.64
C LYS A 125 -13.71 1.08 -11.03
N PHE A 126 -12.41 0.91 -11.28
CA PHE A 126 -11.75 1.39 -12.49
C PHE A 126 -11.64 0.34 -13.60
N ILE A 127 -11.98 -0.91 -13.31
CA ILE A 127 -11.86 -2.02 -14.25
C ILE A 127 -13.18 -2.76 -14.37
N SER A 128 -13.58 -3.09 -15.59
CA SER A 128 -14.70 -3.99 -15.82
C SER A 128 -14.19 -5.43 -15.76
N ILE A 129 -14.54 -6.16 -14.71
CA ILE A 129 -14.16 -7.58 -14.59
C ILE A 129 -15.08 -8.39 -15.51
N PRO A 130 -14.56 -9.20 -16.44
CA PRO A 130 -15.36 -10.10 -17.26
C PRO A 130 -16.21 -11.05 -16.38
N LYS A 131 -17.48 -11.23 -16.73
CA LYS A 131 -18.46 -11.98 -15.90
C LYS A 131 -18.08 -13.44 -15.65
N ASP A 132 -17.28 -14.03 -16.54
CA ASP A 132 -16.71 -15.37 -16.48
C ASP A 132 -15.55 -15.50 -15.46
N LYS A 133 -14.99 -14.38 -14.98
CA LYS A 133 -13.83 -14.33 -14.08
C LYS A 133 -14.15 -13.66 -12.74
N GLY A 134 -15.34 -13.94 -12.19
CA GLY A 134 -15.85 -13.35 -10.93
C GLY A 134 -14.95 -13.49 -9.69
N SER A 135 -13.86 -14.25 -9.75
CA SER A 135 -12.83 -14.37 -8.70
C SER A 135 -11.64 -13.41 -8.86
N LEU A 136 -11.52 -12.69 -9.99
CA LEU A 136 -10.42 -11.76 -10.22
C LEU A 136 -10.46 -10.62 -9.19
N ASN A 137 -9.46 -10.57 -8.33
CA ASN A 137 -9.31 -9.46 -7.39
C ASN A 137 -8.06 -8.64 -7.72
N CYS A 138 -8.25 -7.51 -8.40
CA CYS A 138 -7.13 -6.62 -8.78
C CYS A 138 -6.60 -5.81 -7.61
N ALA A 139 -7.24 -5.88 -6.43
CA ALA A 139 -6.62 -5.42 -5.21
C ALA A 139 -5.36 -6.23 -4.83
N ALA A 140 -5.05 -7.33 -5.54
CA ALA A 140 -3.74 -7.98 -5.47
C ALA A 140 -2.58 -6.98 -5.75
N PHE A 141 -2.77 -6.01 -6.64
CA PHE A 141 -1.79 -4.93 -6.84
C PHE A 141 -1.57 -4.10 -5.57
N THR A 142 -2.67 -3.68 -4.92
CA THR A 142 -2.63 -2.97 -3.64
C THR A 142 -2.03 -3.83 -2.53
N ALA A 143 -2.28 -5.14 -2.51
CA ALA A 143 -1.66 -6.05 -1.55
C ALA A 143 -0.14 -6.09 -1.70
N GLY A 144 0.37 -6.08 -2.94
CA GLY A 144 1.80 -5.96 -3.22
C GLY A 144 2.42 -4.68 -2.66
N ILE A 145 1.73 -3.53 -2.82
CA ILE A 145 2.14 -2.26 -2.21
C ILE A 145 2.25 -2.40 -0.70
N LEU A 146 1.21 -2.97 -0.06
CA LEU A 146 1.15 -3.15 1.40
C LEU A 146 2.27 -4.05 1.90
N GLU A 147 2.46 -5.19 1.24
CA GLU A 147 3.50 -6.17 1.56
C GLU A 147 4.88 -5.52 1.49
N SER A 148 5.17 -4.77 0.42
CA SER A 148 6.46 -4.09 0.29
C SER A 148 6.66 -2.98 1.32
N VAL A 149 5.62 -2.23 1.68
CA VAL A 149 5.71 -1.18 2.71
C VAL A 149 5.99 -1.80 4.08
N LEU A 150 5.29 -2.86 4.45
CA LEU A 150 5.51 -3.59 5.70
C LEU A 150 6.91 -4.19 5.77
N ASN A 151 7.33 -4.88 4.71
CA ASN A 151 8.64 -5.51 4.65
C ASN A 151 9.77 -4.47 4.68
N GLY A 152 9.65 -3.36 3.94
CA GLY A 152 10.61 -2.24 3.97
C GLY A 152 10.63 -1.50 5.32
N ALA A 153 9.54 -1.51 6.06
CA ALA A 153 9.44 -0.97 7.41
C ALA A 153 9.96 -1.95 8.50
N ASN A 154 10.49 -3.11 8.11
CA ASN A 154 10.98 -4.16 9.00
C ASN A 154 9.87 -4.84 9.83
N PHE A 155 8.69 -4.97 9.23
CA PHE A 155 7.58 -5.80 9.70
C PHE A 155 7.30 -6.89 8.66
N PRO A 156 8.19 -7.88 8.50
CA PRO A 156 8.04 -8.91 7.49
C PRO A 156 6.68 -9.60 7.58
N ALA A 157 5.96 -9.62 6.46
CA ALA A 157 4.62 -10.15 6.35
C ALA A 157 4.33 -10.68 4.95
N LYS A 158 3.33 -11.56 4.85
CA LYS A 158 2.68 -11.93 3.61
C LYS A 158 1.29 -11.30 3.55
N VAL A 159 0.97 -10.64 2.44
CA VAL A 159 -0.34 -10.03 2.21
C VAL A 159 -1.06 -10.76 1.08
N THR A 160 -2.30 -11.15 1.35
CA THR A 160 -3.19 -11.79 0.36
C THR A 160 -4.54 -11.10 0.35
N VAL A 161 -5.33 -11.30 -0.70
CA VAL A 161 -6.61 -10.62 -0.88
C VAL A 161 -7.75 -11.60 -1.02
N HIS A 162 -8.83 -11.34 -0.30
CA HIS A 162 -10.01 -12.20 -0.22
C HIS A 162 -11.29 -11.38 -0.38
N TRP A 163 -12.33 -12.02 -0.91
CA TRP A 163 -13.68 -11.48 -0.92
C TRP A 163 -14.39 -11.80 0.40
N HIS A 164 -14.25 -10.90 1.37
CA HIS A 164 -14.86 -11.04 2.69
C HIS A 164 -15.24 -9.65 3.19
N LYS A 165 -16.52 -9.44 3.58
CA LYS A 165 -17.07 -8.13 3.99
C LYS A 165 -16.71 -6.97 3.02
N GLY A 166 -16.60 -7.28 1.72
CA GLY A 166 -16.00 -6.42 0.70
C GLY A 166 -14.68 -7.02 0.20
N THR A 167 -13.68 -6.18 -0.02
CA THR A 167 -12.29 -6.59 -0.29
C THR A 167 -11.51 -6.56 1.01
N THR A 168 -11.00 -7.73 1.41
CA THR A 168 -10.19 -7.87 2.62
C THR A 168 -8.75 -8.20 2.25
N PHE A 169 -7.81 -7.42 2.79
CA PHE A 169 -6.38 -7.70 2.78
C PHE A 169 -6.05 -8.47 4.06
N MET A 170 -5.71 -9.75 3.92
CA MET A 170 -5.18 -10.55 5.01
C MET A 170 -3.68 -10.34 5.09
N ILE A 171 -3.22 -9.77 6.20
CA ILE A 171 -1.83 -9.49 6.50
C ILE A 171 -1.39 -10.52 7.55
N LYS A 172 -0.52 -11.44 7.16
CA LYS A 172 0.04 -12.45 8.05
C LYS A 172 1.50 -12.13 8.33
N PHE A 173 1.80 -11.73 9.55
CA PHE A 173 3.15 -11.40 9.98
C PHE A 173 3.99 -12.64 10.28
N ASP A 174 5.29 -12.51 10.12
CA ASP A 174 6.24 -13.50 10.62
C ASP A 174 6.19 -13.53 12.15
N GLU A 175 6.46 -14.70 12.73
CA GLU A 175 6.50 -14.89 14.19
C GLU A 175 7.51 -13.97 14.87
N SER A 176 8.61 -13.65 14.18
CA SER A 176 9.63 -12.70 14.65
C SER A 176 9.08 -11.29 14.91
N VAL A 177 8.05 -10.86 14.18
CA VAL A 177 7.41 -9.56 14.38
C VAL A 177 6.67 -9.51 15.70
N ILE A 178 5.86 -10.53 15.98
CA ILE A 178 5.07 -10.61 17.21
C ILE A 178 5.99 -10.80 18.42
N ALA A 179 7.00 -11.66 18.31
CA ALA A 179 8.00 -11.84 19.35
C ALA A 179 8.72 -10.52 19.69
N ARG A 180 9.12 -9.76 18.66
CA ARG A 180 9.74 -8.43 18.84
C ARG A 180 8.78 -7.42 19.48
N ASP A 181 7.52 -7.38 19.05
CA ASP A 181 6.55 -6.42 19.55
C ASP A 181 6.27 -6.62 21.05
N LYS A 182 6.14 -7.88 21.49
CA LYS A 182 5.99 -8.26 22.91
C LYS A 182 7.17 -7.79 23.77
N LEU A 183 8.40 -7.85 23.25
CA LEU A 183 9.59 -7.34 23.96
C LEU A 183 9.60 -5.82 24.10
N VAL A 184 9.00 -5.11 23.14
CA VAL A 184 8.90 -3.65 23.13
C VAL A 184 7.75 -3.17 24.02
N GLU A 185 6.67 -3.95 24.18
CA GLU A 185 5.58 -3.64 25.11
C GLU A 185 5.98 -3.79 26.59
N GLY A 186 6.95 -4.65 26.90
CA GLY A 186 7.51 -4.79 28.26
C GLY A 186 8.41 -3.62 28.70
N ARG A 187 8.50 -2.54 27.92
CA ARG A 187 9.26 -1.31 28.20
C ARG A 187 8.36 -0.08 28.15
#